data_AF-A0A074LV09-F1
#
_entry.id   AF-A0A074LV09-F1
#
_cell.length_a   1.000
_cell.length_b   1.000
_cell.length_c   1.000
_cell.angle_alpha   90.00
_cell.angle_beta   90.00
_cell.angle_gamma   90.00
#
_symmetry.space_group_name_H-M   'P 1'
#
loop_
_entity.id
_entity.type
_entity.pdbx_description
1 polymer ?
#
loop_
_entity_poly.entity_id
_entity_poly.type
_entity_poly.pdbx_seq_one_letter_code
_entity_poly.pdbx_strand_id
1 'polypeptide(L)'
;MEVKILEGQRKVPKNELIGGHSPKINNENEGFAVEVLSTNVDGTMNVMFTKQFPDGNISKLKKSTLFPKSWSDEQILASIIEVGNTPAISTRLRARATWHRAIINGIEIEVLKIGEDVTSAYPTGTIHAPRPAGF
;
A
#
# COMPACT_ATOMS: atom_id res chain seq x y z
N MET A 1 11.50 -2.02 3.07
CA MET A 1 10.13 -2.43 2.66
C MET A 1 9.08 -1.71 3.49
N GLU A 2 9.14 -1.84 4.82
CA GLU A 2 8.11 -1.48 5.79
C GLU A 2 7.67 -0.01 5.73
N VAL A 3 8.59 0.94 5.95
CA VAL A 3 8.28 2.39 5.93
C VAL A 3 7.58 2.81 4.64
N LYS A 4 8.03 2.28 3.49
CA LYS A 4 7.39 2.55 2.20
C LYS A 4 5.94 2.07 2.20
N ILE A 5 5.68 0.83 2.63
CA ILE A 5 4.33 0.25 2.62
C ILE A 5 3.43 0.96 3.63
N LEU A 6 3.88 1.11 4.87
CA LEU A 6 3.08 1.63 5.97
C LEU A 6 2.85 3.14 5.83
N GLU A 7 3.91 3.93 5.72
CA GLU A 7 3.83 5.40 5.81
C GLU A 7 4.05 6.12 4.47
N GLY A 8 4.54 5.41 3.47
CA GLY A 8 4.96 6.00 2.21
C GLY A 8 6.38 6.58 2.23
N GLN A 9 7.02 6.53 1.07
CA GLN A 9 8.38 7.02 0.83
C GLN A 9 8.41 8.05 -0.31
N ARG A 10 9.27 9.08 -0.18
CA ARG A 10 9.51 10.04 -1.27
C ARG A 10 10.19 9.35 -2.46
N LYS A 11 9.67 9.60 -3.66
CA LYS A 11 10.31 9.23 -4.92
C LYS A 11 11.30 10.30 -5.38
N VAL A 12 12.51 10.25 -4.84
CA VAL A 12 13.60 11.21 -5.16
C VAL A 12 13.88 11.24 -6.67
N PRO A 13 14.08 12.43 -7.28
CA PRO A 13 14.13 13.78 -6.66
C PRO A 13 12.76 14.48 -6.55
N LYS A 14 11.65 13.82 -6.87
CA LYS A 14 10.31 14.43 -6.87
C LYS A 14 9.69 14.36 -5.48
N ASN A 15 8.81 15.32 -5.16
CA ASN A 15 7.95 15.24 -3.96
C ASN A 15 6.77 14.26 -4.12
N GLU A 16 6.86 13.28 -5.02
CA GLU A 16 5.86 12.23 -5.17
C GLU A 16 6.03 11.18 -4.06
N LEU A 17 4.91 10.63 -3.56
CA LEU A 17 4.92 9.58 -2.54
C LEU A 17 4.56 8.22 -3.17
N ILE A 18 5.27 7.16 -2.78
CA ILE A 18 4.96 5.78 -3.13
C ILE A 18 4.68 4.96 -1.87
N GLY A 19 3.76 3.99 -1.95
CA GLY A 19 3.26 3.21 -0.81
C GLY A 19 2.32 4.02 0.10
N GLY A 20 2.35 3.81 1.42
CA GLY A 20 1.47 4.51 2.36
C GLY A 20 0.07 3.91 2.42
N HIS A 21 -0.06 2.86 3.23
CA HIS A 21 -1.25 2.02 3.37
C HIS A 21 -1.64 1.73 4.82
N SER A 22 -0.87 2.20 5.82
CA SER A 22 -1.21 2.00 7.24
C SER A 22 -2.43 2.85 7.63
N PRO A 23 -3.33 2.32 8.49
CA PRO A 23 -4.41 3.12 9.07
C PRO A 23 -3.92 4.28 9.97
N LYS A 24 -2.63 4.31 10.32
CA LYS A 24 -1.98 5.42 11.04
C LYS A 24 -1.77 6.67 10.18
N ILE A 25 -2.04 6.60 8.88
CA ILE A 25 -2.14 7.78 8.00
C ILE A 25 -3.50 8.42 8.26
N ASN A 26 -3.56 9.31 9.24
CA ASN A 26 -4.76 10.02 9.66
C ASN A 26 -4.39 11.40 10.27
N ASN A 27 -5.39 12.21 10.60
CA ASN A 27 -5.19 13.57 11.12
C ASN A 27 -4.78 13.65 12.60
N GLU A 28 -4.66 12.52 13.31
CA GLU A 28 -4.04 12.47 14.65
C GLU A 28 -2.51 12.41 14.55
N ASN A 29 -1.96 12.13 13.36
CA ASN A 29 -0.55 12.12 13.08
C ASN A 29 -0.13 13.41 12.37
N GLU A 30 0.62 14.26 13.07
CA GLU A 30 1.08 15.58 12.57
C GLU A 30 1.91 15.50 11.28
N GLY A 31 2.46 14.33 10.95
CA GLY A 31 3.19 14.09 9.70
C GLY A 31 2.29 14.03 8.46
N PHE A 32 0.97 14.01 8.61
CA PHE A 32 0.01 13.84 7.53
C PHE A 32 -1.15 14.85 7.59
N ALA A 33 -1.66 15.22 6.42
CA ALA A 33 -2.98 15.82 6.27
C ALA A 33 -3.82 14.90 5.39
N VAL A 34 -4.99 14.47 5.88
CA VAL A 34 -5.75 13.35 5.30
C VAL A 34 -7.22 13.73 5.12
N GLU A 35 -7.74 13.46 3.92
CA GLU A 35 -9.15 13.45 3.59
C GLU A 35 -9.60 12.00 3.34
N VAL A 36 -10.62 11.55 4.06
CA VAL A 36 -11.26 10.24 3.80
C VAL A 36 -12.31 10.43 2.72
N LEU A 37 -12.10 9.80 1.56
CA LEU A 37 -13.02 9.89 0.43
C LEU A 37 -14.17 8.89 0.56
N SER A 38 -13.87 7.68 1.03
CA SER A 38 -14.87 6.65 1.32
C SER A 38 -14.30 5.53 2.19
N THR A 39 -15.19 4.75 2.81
CA THR A 39 -14.87 3.49 3.48
C THR A 39 -15.52 2.35 2.70
N ASN A 40 -14.73 1.35 2.34
CA ASN A 40 -15.21 0.18 1.61
C ASN A 40 -15.92 -0.79 2.58
N VAL A 41 -16.69 -1.73 2.03
CA VAL A 41 -17.45 -2.73 2.84
C VAL A 41 -16.52 -3.59 3.70
N ASP A 42 -15.30 -3.84 3.22
CA ASP A 42 -14.27 -4.61 3.93
C ASP A 42 -13.55 -3.80 5.04
N GLY A 43 -13.92 -2.52 5.24
CA GLY A 43 -13.34 -1.63 6.24
C GLY A 43 -12.05 -0.93 5.83
N THR A 44 -11.51 -1.21 4.64
CA THR A 44 -10.42 -0.39 4.07
C THR A 44 -10.93 1.01 3.74
N MET A 45 -10.02 1.99 3.71
CA MET A 45 -10.39 3.39 3.48
C MET A 45 -9.72 3.94 2.24
N ASN A 46 -10.50 4.53 1.33
CA ASN A 46 -9.95 5.30 0.23
C ASN A 46 -9.72 6.73 0.74
N VAL A 47 -8.46 7.17 0.69
CA VAL A 47 -8.05 8.46 1.21
C VAL A 47 -7.31 9.26 0.18
N MET A 48 -7.24 10.56 0.41
CA MET A 48 -6.32 11.47 -0.23
C MET A 48 -5.49 12.16 0.86
N PHE A 49 -4.17 12.19 0.71
CA PHE A 49 -3.31 12.74 1.74
C PHE A 49 -2.02 13.37 1.22
N THR A 50 -1.43 14.22 2.06
CA THR A 50 -0.04 14.68 1.94
C THR A 50 0.78 14.19 3.13
N LYS A 51 2.10 14.08 2.95
CA LYS A 51 3.07 13.77 4.00
C LYS A 51 4.08 14.91 4.11
N GLN A 52 4.35 15.40 5.31
CA GLN A 52 5.50 16.27 5.56
C GLN A 52 6.77 15.41 5.67
N PHE A 53 7.81 15.82 4.96
CA PHE A 53 9.10 15.14 4.96
C PHE A 53 10.06 15.78 5.98
N PRO A 54 11.13 15.07 6.40
CA PRO A 54 12.07 15.60 7.40
C PRO A 54 12.79 16.90 7.01
N ASP A 55 12.88 17.20 5.72
CA ASP A 55 13.45 18.44 5.18
C ASP A 55 12.43 19.61 5.15
N GLY A 56 11.25 19.42 5.73
CA GLY A 56 10.17 20.42 5.78
C GLY A 56 9.31 20.50 4.51
N ASN A 57 9.71 19.85 3.42
CA ASN A 57 8.90 19.83 2.20
C ASN A 57 7.66 18.95 2.37
N ILE A 58 6.59 19.28 1.65
CA ILE A 58 5.34 18.52 1.64
C ILE A 58 5.26 17.69 0.35
N SER A 59 4.78 16.45 0.47
CA SER A 59 4.52 15.61 -0.70
C SER A 59 3.46 16.22 -1.61
N LYS A 60 3.47 15.86 -2.90
CA LYS A 60 2.29 16.00 -3.73
C LYS A 60 1.14 15.21 -3.10
N LEU A 61 -0.07 15.67 -3.37
CA LEU A 61 -1.30 15.00 -2.99
C LEU A 61 -1.34 13.57 -3.54
N LYS A 62 -1.68 12.61 -2.71
CA LYS A 62 -1.70 11.19 -3.05
C LYS A 62 -3.03 10.57 -2.70
N LYS A 63 -3.61 9.85 -3.67
CA LYS A 63 -4.70 8.90 -3.42
C LYS A 63 -4.12 7.55 -2.99
N SER A 64 -4.75 6.91 -2.01
CA SER A 64 -4.36 5.57 -1.55
C SER A 64 -5.54 4.84 -0.93
N THR A 65 -5.42 3.52 -0.85
CA THR A 65 -6.30 2.67 -0.05
C THR A 65 -5.53 2.25 1.19
N LEU A 66 -6.06 2.55 2.37
CA LEU A 66 -5.49 2.15 3.66
C LEU A 66 -6.11 0.85 4.14
N PHE A 67 -5.32 0.05 4.85
CA PHE A 67 -5.83 -1.10 5.60
C PHE A 67 -6.86 -0.67 6.65
N PRO A 68 -7.74 -1.59 7.10
CA PRO A 68 -8.73 -1.27 8.12
C PRO A 68 -8.08 -0.75 9.40
N LYS A 69 -8.77 0.14 10.12
CA LYS A 69 -8.28 0.71 11.39
C LYS A 69 -7.98 -0.34 12.47
N SER A 70 -8.59 -1.53 12.38
CA SER A 70 -8.37 -2.65 13.29
C SER A 70 -7.07 -3.40 13.05
N TRP A 71 -6.38 -3.19 11.93
CA TRP A 71 -5.13 -3.89 11.61
C TRP A 71 -3.93 -3.18 12.21
N SER A 72 -3.07 -3.93 12.90
CA SER A 72 -1.77 -3.42 13.35
C SER A 72 -0.76 -3.41 12.19
N ASP A 73 0.33 -2.65 12.35
CA ASP A 73 1.40 -2.62 11.35
C ASP A 73 2.06 -4.00 11.21
N GLU A 74 2.22 -4.74 12.31
CA GLU A 74 2.76 -6.11 12.30
C GLU A 74 1.85 -7.05 11.52
N GLN A 75 0.54 -6.97 11.71
CA GLN A 75 -0.43 -7.75 10.95
C GLN A 75 -0.33 -7.43 9.45
N ILE A 76 -0.27 -6.15 9.08
CA ILE A 76 -0.13 -5.71 7.69
C ILE A 76 1.13 -6.32 7.06
N LEU A 77 2.27 -6.20 7.72
CA LEU A 77 3.56 -6.68 7.19
C LEU A 77 3.58 -8.21 7.08
N ALA A 78 3.06 -8.92 8.10
CA ALA A 78 2.97 -10.37 8.08
C ALA A 78 2.08 -10.86 6.92
N SER A 79 0.91 -10.25 6.72
CA SER A 79 0.01 -10.61 5.61
C SER A 79 0.63 -10.35 4.24
N ILE A 80 1.45 -9.30 4.10
CA ILE A 80 2.15 -9.00 2.84
C ILE A 80 3.22 -10.05 2.53
N ILE A 81 3.94 -10.52 3.55
CA ILE A 81 4.90 -11.62 3.39
C ILE A 81 4.17 -12.91 3.02
N GLU A 82 3.07 -13.22 3.72
CA GLU A 82 2.23 -14.38 3.43
C GLU A 82 1.73 -14.38 1.99
N VAL A 83 1.10 -13.29 1.54
CA VAL A 83 0.61 -13.14 0.16
C VAL A 83 1.77 -13.21 -0.83
N GLY A 84 2.91 -12.56 -0.55
CA GLY A 84 4.08 -12.59 -1.42
C GLY A 84 4.76 -13.96 -1.55
N ASN A 85 4.42 -14.92 -0.69
CA ASN A 85 4.91 -16.31 -0.74
C ASN A 85 3.91 -17.27 -1.40
N THR A 86 2.75 -16.78 -1.85
CA THR A 86 1.82 -17.56 -2.66
C THR A 86 2.35 -17.78 -4.08
N PRO A 87 1.77 -18.71 -4.87
CA PRO A 87 2.10 -18.84 -6.28
C PRO A 87 1.80 -17.55 -7.05
N ALA A 88 2.74 -17.11 -7.88
CA ALA A 88 2.54 -15.93 -8.72
C ALA A 88 1.38 -16.13 -9.69
N ILE A 89 0.46 -15.18 -9.72
CA ILE A 89 -0.64 -15.10 -10.69
C ILE A 89 -0.07 -14.79 -12.08
N SER A 90 0.93 -13.92 -12.14
CA SER A 90 1.58 -13.57 -13.39
C SER A 90 3.00 -13.06 -13.19
N THR A 91 3.80 -13.14 -14.24
CA THR A 91 5.20 -12.69 -14.27
C THR A 91 5.42 -11.72 -15.42
N ARG A 92 5.91 -10.53 -15.11
CA ARG A 92 6.36 -9.55 -16.10
C ARG A 92 7.82 -9.81 -16.47
N LEU A 93 8.01 -10.56 -17.56
CA LEU A 93 9.31 -11.12 -17.97
C LEU A 93 10.45 -10.10 -18.04
N ARG A 94 10.21 -8.90 -18.61
CA ARG A 94 11.25 -7.86 -18.76
C ARG A 94 11.93 -7.49 -17.44
N ALA A 95 11.16 -7.41 -16.36
CA ALA A 95 11.65 -7.00 -15.05
C ALA A 95 11.78 -8.17 -14.07
N ARG A 96 11.41 -9.39 -14.51
CA ARG A 96 11.24 -10.57 -13.64
C ARG A 96 10.38 -10.28 -12.41
N ALA A 97 9.40 -9.38 -12.57
CA ALA A 97 8.50 -9.02 -11.49
C ALA A 97 7.36 -10.05 -11.44
N THR A 98 6.99 -10.50 -10.25
CA THR A 98 5.87 -11.42 -10.02
C THR A 98 4.74 -10.69 -9.31
N TRP A 99 3.51 -11.03 -9.68
CA TRP A 99 2.30 -10.52 -9.06
C TRP A 99 1.60 -11.64 -8.30
N HIS A 100 1.25 -11.36 -7.05
CA HIS A 100 0.58 -12.24 -6.11
C HIS A 100 -0.66 -11.56 -5.56
N ARG A 101 -1.68 -12.36 -5.21
CA ARG A 101 -2.90 -11.85 -4.57
C ARG A 101 -3.53 -12.92 -3.70
N ALA A 102 -3.95 -12.54 -2.51
CA ALA A 102 -4.74 -13.40 -1.62
C ALA A 102 -5.70 -12.55 -0.78
N ILE A 103 -6.69 -13.20 -0.17
CA ILE A 103 -7.61 -12.58 0.78
C ILE A 103 -7.22 -13.03 2.19
N ILE A 104 -6.86 -12.09 3.05
CA ILE A 104 -6.51 -12.34 4.45
C ILE A 104 -7.53 -11.60 5.33
N ASN A 105 -8.23 -12.33 6.20
CA ASN A 105 -9.25 -11.78 7.11
C ASN A 105 -10.28 -10.87 6.40
N GLY A 106 -10.72 -11.27 5.20
CA GLY A 106 -11.69 -10.53 4.39
C GLY A 106 -11.11 -9.40 3.53
N ILE A 107 -9.80 -9.11 3.63
CA ILE A 107 -9.13 -8.05 2.84
C ILE A 107 -8.35 -8.68 1.71
N GLU A 108 -8.65 -8.30 0.46
CA GLU A 108 -7.83 -8.67 -0.69
C GLU A 108 -6.56 -7.80 -0.75
N ILE A 109 -5.41 -8.46 -0.80
CA ILE A 109 -4.09 -7.84 -0.79
C ILE A 109 -3.36 -8.22 -2.06
N GLU A 110 -2.73 -7.24 -2.69
CA GLU A 110 -1.81 -7.45 -3.80
C GLU A 110 -0.37 -7.26 -3.37
N VAL A 111 0.51 -8.11 -3.89
CA VAL A 111 1.97 -8.01 -3.67
C VAL A 111 2.69 -8.17 -5.00
N LEU A 112 3.62 -7.24 -5.28
CA LEU A 112 4.52 -7.28 -6.43
C LEU A 112 5.95 -7.51 -5.95
N LYS A 113 6.59 -8.60 -6.38
CA LYS A 113 7.98 -8.93 -6.01
C LYS A 113 8.92 -8.89 -7.21
N ILE A 114 10.22 -8.68 -6.97
CA ILE A 114 11.30 -9.03 -7.89
C ILE A 114 12.24 -9.96 -7.12
N GLY A 115 12.29 -11.23 -7.50
CA GLY A 115 12.87 -12.25 -6.62
C GLY A 115 12.12 -12.28 -5.28
N GLU A 116 12.84 -12.15 -4.17
CA GLU A 116 12.25 -12.06 -2.83
C GLU A 116 11.86 -10.64 -2.40
N ASP A 117 12.29 -9.62 -3.14
CA ASP A 117 12.08 -8.24 -2.75
C ASP A 117 10.66 -7.76 -3.06
N VAL A 118 9.90 -7.42 -2.02
CA VAL A 118 8.59 -6.76 -2.17
C VAL A 118 8.77 -5.31 -2.67
N THR A 119 8.40 -5.11 -3.93
CA THR A 119 8.48 -3.81 -4.62
C THR A 119 7.24 -2.95 -4.39
N SER A 120 6.07 -3.57 -4.24
CA SER A 120 4.80 -2.92 -3.91
C SER A 120 3.89 -3.89 -3.18
N ALA A 121 3.10 -3.40 -2.24
CA ALA A 121 2.01 -4.15 -1.64
C ALA A 121 0.95 -3.21 -1.07
N TYR A 122 -0.32 -3.56 -1.21
CA TYR A 122 -1.45 -2.73 -0.80
C TYR A 122 -2.76 -3.53 -0.68
N PRO A 123 -3.72 -3.06 0.13
CA PRO A 123 -5.08 -3.56 0.09
C PRO A 123 -5.78 -3.02 -1.15
N THR A 124 -6.59 -3.83 -1.81
CA THR A 124 -7.25 -3.44 -3.07
C THR A 124 -8.56 -2.69 -2.84
N GLY A 125 -9.15 -2.82 -1.65
CA GLY A 125 -10.42 -2.21 -1.24
C GLY A 125 -11.67 -2.84 -1.87
N THR A 126 -11.49 -3.91 -2.63
CA THR A 126 -12.56 -4.77 -3.14
C THR A 126 -12.01 -6.14 -3.45
N ILE A 127 -12.82 -7.17 -3.28
CA ILE A 127 -12.50 -8.51 -3.77
C ILE A 127 -12.55 -8.50 -5.30
N HIS A 128 -11.63 -9.24 -5.93
CA HIS A 128 -11.46 -9.34 -7.38
C HIS A 128 -11.16 -8.00 -8.06
N ALA A 129 -10.28 -7.21 -7.46
CA ALA A 129 -9.85 -5.96 -8.06
C ALA A 129 -9.28 -6.17 -9.48
N PRO A 130 -9.34 -5.16 -10.36
CA PRO A 130 -8.72 -5.24 -11.66
C PRO A 130 -7.23 -5.59 -11.55
N ARG A 131 -6.70 -6.22 -12.60
CA ARG A 131 -5.27 -6.54 -12.69
C ARG A 131 -4.42 -5.26 -12.51
N PRO A 132 -3.34 -5.31 -11.70
CA PRO A 132 -2.51 -4.13 -11.46
C PRO A 132 -1.84 -3.66 -12.74
N ALA A 133 -1.70 -2.34 -12.86
CA ALA A 133 -1.11 -1.73 -14.04
C ALA A 133 0.32 -2.24 -14.30
N GLY A 134 0.58 -2.59 -15.55
CA GLY A 134 1.89 -3.08 -15.98
C GLY A 134 2.12 -4.56 -15.72
N PHE A 135 1.13 -5.30 -15.22
CA PHE A 135 1.03 -6.74 -15.41
C PHE A 135 0.05 -7.02 -16.53
#